data_AF-A0A1Y2AI44-F1
#
_entry.id   AF-A0A1Y2AI44-F1
#
_cell.length_a   1.000
_cell.length_b   1.000
_cell.length_c   1.000
_cell.angle_alpha   90.00
_cell.angle_beta   90.00
_cell.angle_gamma   90.00
#
_symmetry.space_group_name_H-M   'P 1'
#
loop_
_entity.id
_entity.type
_entity.pdbx_description
1 polymer ?
#
loop_
_entity_poly.entity_id
_entity_poly.type
_entity_poly.pdbx_seq_one_letter_code
_entity_poly.pdbx_strand_id
1 'polypeptide(L)'
;MSAAIASSSHPHTMLDSPNHSYTDSNQSQELQEDQWRALAKIVRDVGPTLHPDEELGDLAAAEQAVNAKDAERAEVVDLLRDELRALTKQYNLASHAAQRPASHPTTAEHDAQVRSLEGEQYALGKQLNEEQAGVSKKEVELGRVKGEKEEVGRIQVGEEGYLNGKIIRLKMFAEAGFSILDKEGQQPKVLIRNDNKDDVHSVVADPARSKVNMANLIWSLASE
;
A
#
# COMPACT_ATOMS: atom_id res chain seq x y z
N MET A 1 -40.14 -24.82 14.68
CA MET A 1 -41.06 -24.64 15.83
C MET A 1 -42.47 -24.80 15.29
N SER A 2 -43.02 -26.01 15.41
CA SER A 2 -44.32 -26.40 14.88
C SER A 2 -45.42 -25.99 15.86
N ALA A 3 -46.40 -25.22 15.39
CA ALA A 3 -47.58 -24.88 16.16
C ALA A 3 -48.69 -25.90 15.86
N ALA A 4 -49.02 -26.72 16.85
CA ALA A 4 -50.19 -27.59 16.87
C ALA A 4 -51.35 -26.80 17.48
N ILE A 5 -52.50 -26.75 16.81
CA ILE A 5 -53.75 -26.22 17.36
C ILE A 5 -54.71 -27.39 17.54
N ALA A 6 -55.06 -27.62 18.80
CA ALA A 6 -55.83 -28.74 19.30
C ALA A 6 -57.33 -28.59 18.99
N SER A 7 -57.92 -29.70 18.54
CA SER A 7 -59.35 -29.93 18.43
C SER A 7 -59.96 -30.11 19.84
N SER A 8 -61.03 -29.39 20.17
CA SER A 8 -61.76 -29.57 21.43
C SER A 8 -63.15 -30.16 21.15
N SER A 9 -63.26 -31.46 21.42
CA SER A 9 -64.50 -32.23 21.47
C SER A 9 -65.27 -31.93 22.76
N HIS A 10 -66.51 -31.45 22.65
CA HIS A 10 -67.41 -31.31 23.81
C HIS A 10 -68.25 -32.57 24.00
N PRO A 11 -68.38 -33.09 25.23
CA PRO A 11 -69.15 -34.30 25.52
C PRO A 11 -70.66 -34.00 25.68
N HIS A 12 -71.47 -34.87 25.10
CA HIS A 12 -72.91 -34.98 25.35
C HIS A 12 -73.17 -35.42 26.80
N THR A 13 -73.79 -34.55 27.60
CA THR A 13 -74.41 -34.92 28.88
C THR A 13 -75.92 -35.02 28.72
N MET A 14 -76.42 -36.26 28.73
CA MET A 14 -77.82 -36.59 28.98
C MET A 14 -78.12 -36.37 30.46
N LEU A 15 -79.19 -35.62 30.76
CA LEU A 15 -79.76 -35.51 32.10
C LEU A 15 -81.26 -35.78 32.05
N ASP A 16 -81.67 -36.58 33.03
CA ASP A 16 -82.98 -37.15 33.34
C ASP A 16 -84.21 -36.31 33.04
N SER A 17 -85.21 -36.98 32.49
CA SER A 17 -86.60 -36.51 32.41
C SER A 17 -87.34 -36.78 33.72
N PRO A 18 -88.01 -35.79 34.32
CA PRO A 18 -89.07 -36.07 35.29
C PRO A 18 -90.41 -36.24 34.58
N ASN A 19 -91.04 -37.39 34.81
CA ASN A 19 -92.45 -37.63 34.53
C ASN A 19 -93.31 -36.45 35.00
N HIS A 20 -94.05 -35.83 34.08
CA HIS A 20 -95.16 -34.93 34.42
C HIS A 20 -96.47 -35.52 33.92
N SER A 21 -97.30 -35.77 34.92
CA SER A 21 -98.66 -36.27 34.90
C SER A 21 -99.57 -35.36 34.06
N TYR A 22 -100.29 -35.96 33.12
CA TYR A 22 -101.39 -35.31 32.41
C TYR A 22 -102.60 -35.17 33.34
N THR A 23 -102.95 -33.93 33.69
CA THR A 23 -104.32 -33.57 34.07
C THR A 23 -104.62 -32.15 33.61
N ASP A 24 -105.79 -32.00 33.01
CA ASP A 24 -106.51 -30.78 32.63
C ASP A 24 -105.94 -29.92 31.48
N SER A 25 -106.49 -30.01 30.26
CA SER A 25 -107.80 -29.51 29.81
C SER A 25 -107.70 -28.08 29.26
N ASN A 26 -107.74 -27.98 27.93
CA ASN A 26 -108.17 -26.82 27.12
C ASN A 26 -107.43 -25.47 27.16
N GLN A 27 -106.44 -25.20 28.03
CA GLN A 27 -105.69 -23.92 27.97
C GLN A 27 -104.44 -23.95 27.08
N SER A 28 -103.89 -25.12 26.78
CA SER A 28 -102.66 -25.24 25.98
C SER A 28 -102.88 -25.01 24.49
N GLN A 29 -104.10 -25.20 23.98
CA GLN A 29 -104.42 -24.94 22.56
C GLN A 29 -104.64 -23.45 22.30
N GLU A 30 -105.28 -22.71 23.19
CA GLU A 30 -105.48 -21.25 23.03
C GLU A 30 -104.17 -20.46 23.19
N LEU A 31 -103.30 -20.82 24.14
CA LEU A 31 -101.97 -20.21 24.27
C LEU A 31 -101.06 -20.51 23.06
N GLN A 32 -101.22 -21.70 22.46
CA GLN A 32 -100.50 -22.07 21.25
C GLN A 32 -101.10 -21.35 20.03
N GLU A 33 -102.42 -21.19 19.94
CA GLU A 33 -103.08 -20.37 18.91
C GLU A 33 -102.71 -18.90 19.01
N ASP A 34 -102.64 -18.31 20.20
CA ASP A 34 -102.21 -16.92 20.40
C ASP A 34 -100.74 -16.72 20.04
N GLN A 35 -99.88 -17.71 20.34
CA GLN A 35 -98.49 -17.72 19.86
C GLN A 35 -98.41 -17.87 18.34
N TRP A 36 -99.24 -18.73 17.73
CA TRP A 36 -99.32 -18.86 16.27
C TRP A 36 -99.87 -17.60 15.61
N ARG A 37 -100.82 -16.89 16.23
CA ARG A 37 -101.35 -15.60 15.77
C ARG A 37 -100.30 -14.50 15.91
N ALA A 38 -99.53 -14.48 16.98
CA ALA A 38 -98.42 -13.56 17.17
C ALA A 38 -97.31 -13.81 16.14
N LEU A 39 -96.95 -15.08 15.91
CA LEU A 39 -95.99 -15.47 14.87
C LEU A 39 -96.51 -15.12 13.47
N ALA A 40 -97.77 -15.41 13.18
CA ALA A 40 -98.41 -15.06 11.90
C ALA A 40 -98.46 -13.54 11.69
N LYS A 41 -98.69 -12.76 12.77
CA LYS A 41 -98.60 -11.30 12.73
C LYS A 41 -97.17 -10.86 12.38
N ILE A 42 -96.15 -11.42 13.03
CA ILE A 42 -94.75 -11.11 12.73
C ILE A 42 -94.39 -11.48 11.29
N VAL A 43 -94.74 -12.69 10.83
CA VAL A 43 -94.48 -13.15 9.45
C VAL A 43 -95.19 -12.26 8.43
N ARG A 44 -96.42 -11.83 8.72
CA ARG A 44 -97.17 -10.91 7.85
C ARG A 44 -96.59 -9.50 7.86
N ASP A 45 -96.07 -9.05 9.00
CA ASP A 45 -95.50 -7.70 9.15
C ASP A 45 -94.07 -7.64 8.56
N VAL A 46 -93.31 -8.74 8.58
CA VAL A 46 -91.92 -8.85 8.07
C VAL A 46 -91.84 -9.40 6.63
N GLY A 47 -92.83 -10.18 6.19
CA GLY A 47 -92.87 -10.74 4.84
C GLY A 47 -92.73 -9.70 3.72
N PRO A 48 -93.42 -8.54 3.80
CA PRO A 48 -93.27 -7.46 2.82
C PRO A 48 -91.96 -6.67 2.92
N THR A 49 -91.17 -6.85 3.98
CA THR A 49 -89.86 -6.19 4.14
C THR A 49 -88.71 -7.07 3.68
N LEU A 50 -88.95 -8.38 3.51
CA LEU A 50 -87.98 -9.32 2.97
C LEU A 50 -88.27 -9.51 1.49
N HIS A 51 -87.36 -9.04 0.63
CA HIS A 51 -87.42 -9.20 -0.82
C HIS A 51 -86.27 -10.12 -1.26
N PRO A 52 -86.45 -11.45 -1.24
CA PRO A 52 -85.36 -12.40 -1.52
C PRO A 52 -84.68 -12.16 -2.86
N ASP A 53 -85.41 -11.72 -3.88
CA ASP A 53 -84.88 -11.44 -5.22
C ASP A 53 -83.97 -10.20 -5.23
N GLU A 54 -84.27 -9.18 -4.41
CA GLU A 54 -83.44 -7.98 -4.25
C GLU A 54 -82.17 -8.30 -3.46
N GLU A 55 -82.31 -9.01 -2.34
CA GLU A 55 -81.18 -9.45 -1.51
C GLU A 55 -80.23 -10.39 -2.28
N LEU A 56 -80.75 -11.28 -3.13
CA LEU A 56 -79.92 -12.11 -4.02
C LEU A 56 -79.20 -11.26 -5.07
N GLY A 57 -79.85 -10.21 -5.59
CA GLY A 57 -79.25 -9.25 -6.51
C GLY A 57 -78.09 -8.50 -5.87
N ASP A 58 -78.28 -8.02 -4.64
CA ASP A 58 -77.24 -7.33 -3.87
C ASP A 58 -76.08 -8.25 -3.51
N LEU A 59 -76.36 -9.50 -3.14
CA LEU A 59 -75.32 -10.51 -2.91
C LEU A 59 -74.53 -10.82 -4.17
N ALA A 60 -75.19 -10.97 -5.33
CA ALA A 60 -74.51 -11.19 -6.61
C ALA A 60 -73.66 -9.98 -7.02
N ALA A 61 -74.14 -8.75 -6.77
CA ALA A 61 -73.39 -7.54 -7.02
C ALA A 61 -72.16 -7.42 -6.07
N ALA A 62 -72.32 -7.79 -4.80
CA ALA A 62 -71.23 -7.83 -3.84
C ALA A 62 -70.17 -8.88 -4.22
N GLU A 63 -70.59 -10.08 -4.64
CA GLU A 63 -69.68 -11.12 -5.13
C GLU A 63 -68.92 -10.65 -6.38
N GLN A 64 -69.61 -10.02 -7.33
CA GLN A 64 -68.96 -9.45 -8.51
C GLN A 64 -67.94 -8.35 -8.15
N ALA A 65 -68.27 -7.49 -7.18
CA ALA A 65 -67.36 -6.46 -6.71
C ALA A 65 -66.13 -7.03 -6.01
N VAL A 66 -66.28 -8.09 -5.21
CA VAL A 66 -65.17 -8.80 -4.58
C VAL A 66 -64.29 -9.47 -5.63
N ASN A 67 -64.89 -10.20 -6.58
CA ASN A 67 -64.15 -10.86 -7.67
C ASN A 67 -63.38 -9.84 -8.52
N ALA A 68 -63.96 -8.68 -8.81
CA ALA A 68 -63.28 -7.59 -9.50
C ALA A 68 -62.08 -7.06 -8.69
N LYS A 69 -62.24 -6.89 -7.38
CA LYS A 69 -61.14 -6.42 -6.51
C LYS A 69 -60.03 -7.45 -6.35
N ASP A 70 -60.37 -8.74 -6.30
CA ASP A 70 -59.37 -9.79 -6.21
C ASP A 70 -58.60 -9.96 -7.53
N ALA A 71 -59.24 -9.75 -8.68
CA ALA A 71 -58.55 -9.66 -9.97
C ALA A 71 -57.57 -8.48 -10.02
N GLU A 72 -57.99 -7.28 -9.61
CA GLU A 72 -57.09 -6.11 -9.53
C GLU A 72 -55.90 -6.38 -8.58
N ARG A 73 -56.16 -6.99 -7.42
CA ARG A 73 -55.09 -7.35 -6.47
C ARG A 73 -54.12 -8.37 -7.05
N ALA A 74 -54.63 -9.37 -7.78
CA ALA A 74 -53.80 -10.37 -8.43
C ALA A 74 -52.87 -9.72 -9.47
N GLU A 75 -53.40 -8.83 -10.31
CA GLU A 75 -52.61 -8.07 -11.29
C GLU A 75 -51.52 -7.23 -10.62
N VAL A 76 -51.84 -6.51 -9.55
CA VAL A 76 -50.86 -5.71 -8.80
C VAL A 76 -49.76 -6.60 -8.19
N VAL A 77 -50.13 -7.74 -7.62
CA VAL A 77 -49.16 -8.68 -7.04
C VAL A 77 -48.23 -9.23 -8.11
N ASP A 78 -48.75 -9.55 -9.30
CA ASP A 78 -47.93 -10.07 -10.39
C ASP A 78 -47.00 -8.99 -10.97
N LEU A 79 -47.45 -7.75 -11.10
CA LEU A 79 -46.60 -6.61 -11.46
C LEU A 79 -45.46 -6.42 -10.45
N LEU A 80 -45.76 -6.43 -9.15
CA LEU A 80 -44.75 -6.29 -8.10
C LEU A 80 -43.76 -7.46 -8.08
N ARG A 81 -44.21 -8.68 -8.38
CA ARG A 81 -43.33 -9.84 -8.51
C ARG A 81 -42.37 -9.70 -9.68
N ASP A 82 -42.86 -9.20 -10.81
CA ASP A 82 -42.03 -8.98 -11.99
C ASP A 82 -41.03 -7.83 -11.80
N GLU A 83 -41.45 -6.74 -11.16
CA GLU A 83 -40.55 -5.67 -10.72
C GLU A 83 -39.47 -6.21 -9.77
N LEU A 84 -39.86 -6.99 -8.76
CA LEU A 84 -38.90 -7.57 -7.81
C LEU A 84 -37.90 -8.50 -8.51
N ARG A 85 -38.34 -9.30 -9.48
CA ARG A 85 -37.44 -10.13 -10.31
C ARG A 85 -36.49 -9.28 -11.14
N ALA A 86 -36.98 -8.19 -11.74
CA ALA A 86 -36.16 -7.27 -12.52
C ALA A 86 -35.10 -6.59 -11.64
N LEU A 87 -35.49 -6.08 -10.49
CA LEU A 87 -34.60 -5.44 -9.52
C LEU A 87 -33.56 -6.43 -8.97
N THR A 88 -33.96 -7.67 -8.70
CA THR A 88 -33.04 -8.72 -8.24
C THR A 88 -31.99 -9.05 -9.30
N LYS A 89 -32.38 -9.11 -10.59
CA LYS A 89 -31.43 -9.30 -11.69
C LYS A 89 -30.45 -8.13 -11.79
N GLN A 90 -30.94 -6.89 -11.70
CA GLN A 90 -30.09 -5.70 -11.71
C GLN A 90 -29.12 -5.68 -10.53
N TYR A 91 -29.61 -6.03 -9.32
CA TYR A 91 -28.76 -6.15 -8.13
C TYR A 91 -27.66 -7.18 -8.31
N ASN A 92 -27.98 -8.37 -8.84
CA ASN A 92 -26.97 -9.41 -9.08
C ASN A 92 -25.92 -8.95 -10.11
N LEU A 93 -26.35 -8.29 -11.20
CA LEU A 93 -25.43 -7.73 -12.18
C LEU A 93 -24.54 -6.64 -11.57
N ALA A 94 -25.12 -5.72 -10.79
CA ALA A 94 -24.37 -4.67 -10.10
C ALA A 94 -23.41 -5.25 -9.05
N SER A 95 -23.83 -6.29 -8.31
CA SER A 95 -23.00 -7.00 -7.34
C SER A 95 -21.80 -7.65 -8.00
N HIS A 96 -22.00 -8.35 -9.13
CA HIS A 96 -20.93 -8.92 -9.92
C HIS A 96 -20.02 -7.86 -10.54
N ALA A 97 -20.55 -6.72 -10.98
CA ALA A 97 -19.76 -5.61 -11.51
C ALA A 97 -18.98 -4.86 -10.43
N ALA A 98 -19.50 -4.80 -9.20
CA ALA A 98 -18.84 -4.18 -8.05
C ALA A 98 -17.73 -5.06 -7.45
N GLN A 99 -17.74 -6.36 -7.76
CA GLN A 99 -16.63 -7.24 -7.44
C GLN A 99 -15.44 -6.90 -8.34
N ARG A 100 -14.25 -6.82 -7.74
CA ARG A 100 -13.00 -6.57 -8.49
C ARG A 100 -12.84 -7.68 -9.55
N PRO A 101 -12.64 -7.35 -10.85
CA PRO A 101 -12.49 -8.35 -11.89
C PRO A 101 -11.30 -9.27 -11.59
N ALA A 102 -11.40 -10.55 -11.97
CA ALA A 102 -10.33 -11.53 -11.78
C ALA A 102 -9.03 -11.22 -12.56
N SER A 103 -9.07 -10.25 -13.47
CA SER A 103 -7.89 -9.72 -14.18
C SER A 103 -7.05 -8.76 -13.33
N HIS A 104 -7.60 -8.27 -12.20
CA HIS A 104 -6.88 -7.38 -11.30
C HIS A 104 -6.36 -8.15 -10.09
N PRO A 105 -5.19 -7.77 -9.54
CA PRO A 105 -4.64 -8.42 -8.35
C PRO A 105 -5.66 -8.43 -7.22
N THR A 106 -5.69 -9.52 -6.47
CA THR A 106 -6.45 -9.58 -5.21
C THR A 106 -6.01 -8.46 -4.28
N THR A 107 -6.85 -8.08 -3.30
CA THR A 107 -6.49 -7.03 -2.34
C THR A 107 -5.15 -7.33 -1.65
N ALA A 108 -4.91 -8.59 -1.28
CA ALA A 108 -3.67 -9.02 -0.66
C ALA A 108 -2.45 -8.88 -1.60
N GLU A 109 -2.59 -9.27 -2.87
CA GLU A 109 -1.52 -9.12 -3.87
C GLU A 109 -1.24 -7.66 -4.17
N HIS A 110 -2.28 -6.84 -4.29
CA HIS A 110 -2.14 -5.39 -4.46
C HIS A 110 -1.40 -4.76 -3.28
N ASP A 111 -1.79 -5.10 -2.04
CA ASP A 111 -1.13 -4.56 -0.85
C ASP A 111 0.33 -5.03 -0.74
N ALA A 112 0.61 -6.27 -1.13
CA ALA A 112 1.99 -6.76 -1.23
C ALA A 112 2.80 -5.98 -2.28
N GLN A 113 2.20 -5.71 -3.44
CA GLN A 113 2.84 -4.92 -4.50
C GLN A 113 3.09 -3.48 -4.05
N VAL A 114 2.13 -2.84 -3.39
CA VAL A 114 2.30 -1.48 -2.84
C VAL A 114 3.45 -1.46 -1.84
N ARG A 115 3.52 -2.40 -0.89
CA ARG A 115 4.63 -2.48 0.07
C ARG A 115 5.99 -2.72 -0.62
N SER A 116 6.01 -3.53 -1.68
CA SER A 116 7.22 -3.74 -2.47
C SER A 116 7.69 -2.44 -3.12
N LEU A 117 6.78 -1.70 -3.75
CA LEU A 117 7.08 -0.43 -4.39
C LEU A 117 7.51 0.65 -3.39
N GLU A 118 6.89 0.70 -2.20
CA GLU A 118 7.33 1.58 -1.11
C GLU A 118 8.76 1.25 -0.66
N GLY A 119 9.08 -0.04 -0.53
CA GLY A 119 10.44 -0.50 -0.22
C GLY A 119 11.45 -0.11 -1.29
N GLU A 120 11.11 -0.29 -2.57
CA GLU A 120 11.94 0.13 -3.71
C GLU A 120 12.15 1.64 -3.74
N GLN A 121 11.10 2.42 -3.51
CA GLN A 121 11.18 3.89 -3.48
C GLN A 121 12.11 4.35 -2.35
N TYR A 122 12.00 3.76 -1.17
CA TYR A 122 12.90 4.06 -0.05
C TYR A 122 14.35 3.69 -0.37
N ALA A 123 14.58 2.51 -0.95
CA ALA A 123 15.91 2.06 -1.34
C ALA A 123 16.55 2.98 -2.39
N LEU A 124 15.79 3.37 -3.42
CA LEU A 124 16.23 4.31 -4.45
C LEU A 124 16.54 5.68 -3.87
N GLY A 125 15.68 6.21 -2.99
CA GLY A 125 15.93 7.48 -2.32
C GLY A 125 17.20 7.47 -1.48
N LYS A 126 17.46 6.37 -0.77
CA LYS A 126 18.70 6.17 0.00
C LYS A 126 19.92 6.11 -0.92
N GLN A 127 19.86 5.31 -1.99
CA GLN A 127 20.96 5.20 -2.95
C GLN A 127 21.27 6.54 -3.62
N LEU A 128 20.24 7.30 -3.99
CA LEU A 128 20.41 8.64 -4.56
C LEU A 128 21.15 9.57 -3.60
N ASN A 129 20.78 9.57 -2.32
CA ASN A 129 21.45 10.38 -1.31
C ASN A 129 22.92 9.97 -1.10
N GLU A 130 23.21 8.67 -1.10
CA GLU A 130 24.57 8.14 -0.98
C GLU A 130 25.44 8.55 -2.19
N GLU A 131 24.91 8.42 -3.40
CA GLU A 131 25.58 8.86 -4.63
C GLU A 131 25.79 10.36 -4.65
N GLN A 132 24.79 11.15 -4.24
CA GLN A 132 24.92 12.61 -4.17
C GLN A 132 25.98 13.04 -3.16
N ALA A 133 26.05 12.39 -1.99
CA ALA A 133 27.13 12.61 -1.03
C ALA A 133 28.51 12.22 -1.60
N GLY A 134 28.57 11.12 -2.36
CA GLY A 134 29.77 10.68 -3.08
C GLY A 134 30.23 11.69 -4.13
N VAL A 135 29.30 12.26 -4.90
CA VAL A 135 29.58 13.34 -5.86
C VAL A 135 30.11 14.57 -5.15
N SER A 136 29.44 15.05 -4.10
CA SER A 136 29.90 16.22 -3.33
C SER A 136 31.31 16.02 -2.76
N LYS A 137 31.65 14.82 -2.27
CA LYS A 137 33.00 14.50 -1.82
C LYS A 137 34.03 14.61 -2.97
N LYS A 138 33.72 14.03 -4.13
CA LYS A 138 34.59 14.10 -5.31
C LYS A 138 34.74 15.53 -5.85
N GLU A 139 33.68 16.34 -5.79
CA GLU A 139 33.74 17.75 -6.17
C GLU A 139 34.68 18.55 -5.28
N VAL A 140 34.64 18.30 -3.95
CA VAL A 140 35.58 18.90 -2.99
C VAL A 140 37.01 18.47 -3.28
N GLU A 141 37.26 17.18 -3.50
CA GLU A 141 38.59 16.65 -3.84
C GLU A 141 39.11 17.24 -5.16
N LEU A 142 38.24 17.36 -6.17
CA LEU A 142 38.56 17.97 -7.46
C LEU A 142 38.89 19.46 -7.30
N GLY A 143 38.14 20.18 -6.47
CA GLY A 143 38.43 21.56 -6.10
C GLY A 143 39.81 21.71 -5.45
N ARG A 144 40.15 20.82 -4.50
CA ARG A 144 41.48 20.78 -3.85
C ARG A 144 42.60 20.56 -4.87
N VAL A 145 42.47 19.54 -5.71
CA VAL A 145 43.51 19.20 -6.72
C VAL A 145 43.65 20.31 -7.76
N LYS A 146 42.55 20.96 -8.17
CA LYS A 146 42.63 22.15 -9.03
C LYS A 146 43.39 23.30 -8.36
N GLY A 147 43.13 23.58 -7.08
CA GLY A 147 43.86 24.58 -6.32
C GLY A 147 45.35 24.26 -6.20
N GLU A 148 45.71 23.00 -5.93
CA GLU A 148 47.12 22.56 -5.90
C GLU A 148 47.79 22.70 -7.26
N LYS A 149 47.08 22.36 -8.36
CA LYS A 149 47.58 22.55 -9.72
C LYS A 149 47.82 24.02 -10.03
N GLU A 150 46.90 24.91 -9.66
CA GLU A 150 47.07 26.35 -9.83
C GLU A 150 48.24 26.88 -9.01
N GLU A 151 48.41 26.42 -7.76
CA GLU A 151 49.54 26.79 -6.92
C GLU A 151 50.88 26.39 -7.56
N VAL A 152 51.00 25.14 -8.02
CA VAL A 152 52.19 24.68 -8.75
C VAL A 152 52.41 25.49 -10.03
N GLY A 153 51.34 25.86 -10.74
CA GLY A 153 51.43 26.72 -11.92
C GLY A 153 51.87 28.15 -11.62
N ARG A 154 51.60 28.67 -10.42
CA ARG A 154 52.06 29.99 -9.95
C ARG A 154 53.52 29.98 -9.49
N ILE A 155 54.07 28.81 -9.15
CA ILE A 155 55.50 28.67 -8.89
C ILE A 155 56.24 28.85 -10.22
N GLN A 156 56.59 30.10 -10.53
CA GLN A 156 57.55 30.41 -11.57
C GLN A 156 58.92 29.86 -11.16
N VAL A 157 59.28 28.70 -11.72
CA VAL A 157 60.65 28.21 -11.65
C VAL A 157 61.49 29.06 -12.61
N GLY A 158 62.01 30.16 -12.08
CA GLY A 158 63.12 30.93 -12.66
C GLY A 158 62.78 31.75 -13.90
N GLU A 159 62.18 32.92 -13.70
CA GLU A 159 62.51 34.05 -14.57
C GLU A 159 63.89 34.57 -14.15
N GLU A 160 64.79 34.68 -15.14
CA GLU A 160 66.13 35.28 -15.08
C GLU A 160 67.29 34.41 -14.55
N GLY A 161 68.00 33.80 -15.51
CA GLY A 161 69.47 33.69 -15.46
C GLY A 161 70.06 32.53 -14.65
N TYR A 162 70.49 31.48 -15.36
CA TYR A 162 71.34 30.38 -14.89
C TYR A 162 70.70 29.24 -14.07
N LEU A 163 70.07 28.29 -14.76
CA LEU A 163 70.10 26.88 -14.33
C LEU A 163 70.75 26.01 -15.40
N ASN A 164 71.98 26.39 -15.74
CA ASN A 164 73.02 25.53 -16.28
C ASN A 164 72.96 24.22 -15.49
N GLY A 165 72.57 23.09 -16.09
CA GLY A 165 72.50 21.79 -15.38
C GLY A 165 73.80 21.44 -14.65
N LYS A 166 74.91 22.09 -15.02
CA LYS A 166 76.16 22.13 -14.26
C LYS A 166 76.01 22.68 -12.84
N ILE A 167 75.31 23.79 -12.60
CA ILE A 167 75.10 24.39 -11.27
C ILE A 167 74.24 23.48 -10.39
N ILE A 168 73.14 22.92 -10.93
CA ILE A 168 72.31 21.95 -10.19
C ILE A 168 73.15 20.73 -9.80
N ARG A 169 73.90 20.15 -10.76
CA ARG A 169 74.81 19.02 -10.47
C ARG A 169 75.90 19.42 -9.48
N LEU A 170 76.45 20.63 -9.57
CA LEU A 170 77.48 21.11 -8.66
C LEU A 170 76.92 21.31 -7.24
N LYS A 171 75.70 21.80 -7.11
CA LYS A 171 74.99 21.91 -5.83
C LYS A 171 74.70 20.53 -5.24
N MET A 172 74.21 19.59 -6.05
CA MET A 172 74.00 18.20 -5.63
C MET A 172 75.30 17.54 -5.15
N PHE A 173 76.42 17.75 -5.85
CA PHE A 173 77.72 17.22 -5.41
C PHE A 173 78.21 17.91 -4.14
N ALA A 174 78.00 19.22 -3.98
CA ALA A 174 78.36 19.95 -2.76
C ALA A 174 77.53 19.49 -1.54
N GLU A 175 76.23 19.29 -1.71
CA GLU A 175 75.34 18.74 -0.66
C GLU A 175 75.68 17.29 -0.31
N ALA A 176 76.13 16.50 -1.29
CA ALA A 176 76.64 15.15 -1.06
C ALA A 176 78.04 15.12 -0.42
N GLY A 177 78.62 16.27 -0.05
CA GLY A 177 79.89 16.37 0.67
C GLY A 177 81.14 16.51 -0.21
N PHE A 178 81.00 16.63 -1.53
CA PHE A 178 82.14 16.82 -2.44
C PHE A 178 82.42 18.30 -2.68
N SER A 179 83.62 18.76 -2.36
CA SER A 179 84.07 20.13 -2.69
C SER A 179 85.43 20.13 -3.37
N ILE A 180 85.62 21.04 -4.32
CA ILE A 180 86.87 21.17 -5.07
C ILE A 180 87.60 22.39 -4.55
N LEU A 181 88.82 22.19 -4.07
CA LEU A 181 89.75 23.26 -3.74
C LEU A 181 90.70 23.45 -4.91
N ASP A 182 90.51 24.57 -5.62
CA ASP A 182 91.44 25.05 -6.61
C ASP A 182 92.21 26.23 -6.00
N LYS A 183 93.52 26.08 -5.82
CA LYS A 183 94.41 27.14 -5.34
C LYS A 183 95.40 27.42 -6.46
N GLU A 184 95.51 28.69 -6.88
CA GLU A 184 96.41 29.10 -7.95
C GLU A 184 97.84 28.55 -7.71
N GLY A 185 98.32 27.72 -8.64
CA GLY A 185 99.65 27.10 -8.59
C GLY A 185 99.76 25.74 -7.89
N GLN A 186 98.67 25.15 -7.40
CA GLN A 186 98.63 23.78 -6.86
C GLN A 186 97.72 22.87 -7.68
N GLN A 187 98.01 21.56 -7.68
CA GLN A 187 97.10 20.58 -8.29
C GLN A 187 95.74 20.62 -7.56
N PRO A 188 94.61 20.57 -8.30
CA PRO A 188 93.29 20.66 -7.70
C PRO A 188 93.08 19.51 -6.71
N LYS A 189 92.55 19.83 -5.54
CA LYS A 189 92.27 18.84 -4.48
C LYS A 189 90.76 18.68 -4.33
N VAL A 190 90.29 17.45 -4.29
CA VAL A 190 88.90 17.12 -3.97
C VAL A 190 88.83 16.83 -2.47
N LEU A 191 87.99 17.55 -1.76
CA LEU A 191 87.60 17.25 -0.40
C LEU A 191 86.30 16.45 -0.42
N ILE A 192 86.26 15.38 0.36
CA ILE A 192 85.11 14.49 0.51
C ILE A 192 84.77 14.49 1.99
N ARG A 193 83.61 15.02 2.34
CA ARG A 193 83.05 14.99 3.70
C ARG A 193 82.07 13.84 3.80
N ASN A 194 82.28 12.94 4.76
CA ASN A 194 81.35 11.86 5.05
C ASN A 194 80.53 12.21 6.29
N ASP A 195 79.27 12.58 6.07
CA ASP A 195 78.37 13.00 7.14
C ASP A 195 78.02 11.85 8.11
N ASN A 196 78.26 10.58 7.73
CA ASN A 196 78.00 9.42 8.59
C ASN A 196 79.11 9.18 9.63
N LYS A 197 80.36 9.54 9.31
CA LYS A 197 81.54 9.31 10.17
C LYS A 197 82.17 10.58 10.72
N ASP A 198 81.68 11.74 10.29
CA ASP A 198 82.21 13.07 10.65
C ASP A 198 83.72 13.20 10.31
N ASP A 199 84.14 12.62 9.18
CA ASP A 199 85.50 12.71 8.65
C ASP A 199 85.57 13.46 7.31
N VAL A 200 86.77 13.96 7.00
CA VAL A 200 87.06 14.71 5.77
C VAL A 200 88.32 14.16 5.13
N HIS A 201 88.17 13.56 3.96
CA HIS A 201 89.29 13.08 3.16
C HIS A 201 89.68 14.10 2.09
N SER A 202 90.99 14.26 1.87
CA SER A 202 91.51 15.11 0.78
C SER A 202 92.26 14.25 -0.23
N VAL A 203 91.85 14.33 -1.50
CA VAL A 203 92.43 13.58 -2.61
C VAL A 203 92.99 14.57 -3.64
N VAL A 204 94.26 14.42 -4.00
CA VAL A 204 94.90 15.24 -5.03
C VAL A 204 94.52 14.70 -6.41
N ALA A 205 94.00 15.55 -7.29
CA ALA A 205 93.67 15.18 -8.65
C ALA A 205 94.94 15.14 -9.51
N ASP A 206 95.65 14.01 -9.43
CA ASP A 206 96.84 13.74 -10.24
C ASP A 206 96.45 13.37 -11.69
N PRO A 207 96.87 14.15 -12.71
CA PRO A 207 96.59 13.83 -14.11
C PRO A 207 97.29 12.55 -14.60
N ALA A 208 98.31 12.04 -13.90
CA ALA A 208 99.00 10.80 -14.26
C ALA A 208 98.21 9.53 -13.88
N ARG A 209 97.22 9.63 -12.98
CA ARG A 209 96.41 8.50 -12.53
C ARG A 209 95.20 8.30 -13.45
N SER A 210 94.84 7.03 -13.70
CA SER A 210 93.62 6.71 -14.46
C SER A 210 92.37 7.29 -13.80
N LYS A 211 91.52 7.95 -14.58
CA LYS A 211 90.25 8.56 -14.13
C LYS A 211 89.34 7.53 -13.44
N VAL A 212 89.36 6.27 -13.88
CA VAL A 212 88.56 5.19 -13.29
C VAL A 212 89.05 4.85 -11.89
N ASN A 213 90.37 4.73 -11.72
CA ASN A 213 90.98 4.46 -10.41
C ASN A 213 90.72 5.63 -9.43
N MET A 214 90.77 6.88 -9.93
CA MET A 214 90.41 8.05 -9.14
C MET A 214 88.93 8.05 -8.72
N ALA A 215 88.02 7.77 -9.65
CA ALA A 215 86.59 7.71 -9.34
C ALA A 215 86.27 6.63 -8.31
N ASN A 216 86.85 5.44 -8.45
CA ASN A 216 86.65 4.34 -7.49
C ASN A 216 87.16 4.71 -6.09
N LEU A 217 88.32 5.40 -5.99
CA LEU A 217 88.82 5.88 -4.71
C LEU A 217 87.91 6.95 -4.08
N ILE A 218 87.42 7.90 -4.88
CA ILE A 218 86.52 8.95 -4.39
C ILE A 218 85.23 8.33 -3.87
N TRP A 219 84.65 7.36 -4.59
CA TRP A 219 83.44 6.68 -4.17
C TRP A 219 83.65 5.76 -2.96
N SER A 220 84.80 5.09 -2.84
CA SER A 220 85.10 4.29 -1.64
C SER A 220 85.16 5.18 -0.41
N LEU A 221 85.87 6.31 -0.49
CA LEU A 221 85.99 7.27 0.63
C LEU A 221 84.66 7.95 1.00
N ALA A 222 83.73 8.08 0.05
CA ALA A 222 82.41 8.66 0.32
C ALA A 222 81.38 7.64 0.86
N SER A 223 81.62 6.33 0.67
CA SER A 223 80.69 5.26 1.05
C SER A 223 81.13 4.46 2.26
N GLU A 224 82.43 4.47 2.57
CA GLU A 224 83.02 3.75 3.70
C GLU A 224 82.59 4.37 5.02
#